data_AF-A0A355G406-F1
#
_entry.id   AF-A0A355G406-F1
#
_cell.length_a   1.000
_cell.length_b   1.000
_cell.length_c   1.000
_cell.angle_alpha   90.00
_cell.angle_beta   90.00
_cell.angle_gamma   90.00
#
_symmetry.space_group_name_H-M   'P 1'
#
loop_
_entity.id
_entity.type
_entity.pdbx_description
1 polymer ?
#
loop_
_entity_poly.entity_id
_entity_poly.type
_entity_poly.pdbx_seq_one_letter_code
_entity_poly.pdbx_strand_id
1 'polypeptide(L)'
;MNLNLFSYFTTFDGHNMKTRFTFSLLLTLMLFIPLHQTSAGEDKPQTEPDLKTEAKDPLRLVLPPTIYAVPGIETSVYFDNVSLSINPANYVFDVHCNRGHLQQERWTYTPDEKEIGDYKFTLNVIDQNNEIIASQDSRLRVVPTAAGKDKPVSILMIGDSLTHNSIYPRHVRQLSQNFQGPKLKLIGSHNPNKEDGVQHEGYGGWTAVRFATHFNDNARQGHYRERGSPFLYADEDGKPKLDFPRYCKEFNDGKAPDLVTIFLGPNDVYSATD
;
A
#
# COMPACT_ATOMS: atom_id res chain seq x y z
N MET A 1 -34.04 -26.13 -12.01
CA MET A 1 -34.91 -27.04 -11.25
C MET A 1 -34.14 -27.48 -10.01
N ASN A 2 -34.55 -26.97 -8.84
CA ASN A 2 -34.19 -27.28 -7.43
C ASN A 2 -32.70 -27.21 -7.03
N LEU A 3 -32.17 -26.24 -6.28
CA LEU A 3 -32.47 -25.69 -4.92
C LEU A 3 -32.38 -26.71 -3.77
N ASN A 4 -31.41 -26.47 -2.85
CA ASN A 4 -31.45 -26.59 -1.38
C ASN A 4 -30.04 -26.24 -0.85
N LEU A 5 -29.76 -25.07 -0.27
CA LEU A 5 -30.17 -24.51 1.03
C LEU A 5 -29.94 -25.48 2.22
N PHE A 6 -28.98 -25.14 3.09
CA PHE A 6 -29.05 -25.42 4.52
C PHE A 6 -28.79 -24.13 5.30
N SER A 7 -29.83 -23.72 6.00
CA SER A 7 -29.87 -22.65 6.99
C SER A 7 -29.65 -23.30 8.37
N TYR A 8 -28.94 -22.62 9.27
CA TYR A 8 -29.07 -22.85 10.70
C TYR A 8 -29.68 -21.61 11.33
N PHE A 9 -30.93 -21.77 11.77
CA PHE A 9 -31.63 -20.90 12.69
C PHE A 9 -31.51 -21.47 14.10
N THR A 10 -31.26 -20.61 15.09
CA THR A 10 -31.64 -20.82 16.49
C THR A 10 -32.28 -19.54 17.03
N THR A 11 -33.61 -19.52 17.01
CA THR A 11 -34.53 -18.74 17.88
C THR A 11 -34.74 -19.51 19.21
N PHE A 12 -35.17 -19.02 20.37
CA PHE A 12 -35.64 -17.77 21.02
C PHE A 12 -35.54 -18.07 22.55
N ASP A 13 -35.37 -17.12 23.48
CA ASP A 13 -36.40 -16.51 24.35
C ASP A 13 -35.61 -15.77 25.47
N GLY A 14 -35.96 -14.62 26.05
CA GLY A 14 -37.22 -13.89 26.10
C GLY A 14 -37.70 -13.74 27.55
N HIS A 15 -37.24 -12.73 28.32
CA HIS A 15 -38.01 -12.24 29.47
C HIS A 15 -37.81 -10.76 29.85
N ASN A 16 -38.87 -9.98 29.58
CA ASN A 16 -39.50 -8.92 30.37
C ASN A 16 -38.66 -7.79 31.00
N MET A 17 -38.90 -6.55 30.54
CA MET A 17 -39.22 -5.45 31.46
C MET A 17 -40.15 -4.40 30.80
N LYS A 18 -41.21 -4.06 31.53
CA LYS A 18 -42.30 -3.12 31.20
C LYS A 18 -41.81 -1.67 31.32
N THR A 19 -42.26 -0.76 30.45
CA THR A 19 -42.69 0.60 30.86
C THR A 19 -43.65 1.20 29.83
N ARG A 20 -44.78 1.73 30.31
CA ARG A 20 -45.83 2.44 29.56
C ARG A 20 -45.47 3.92 29.43
N PHE A 21 -45.82 4.61 28.35
CA PHE A 21 -46.24 6.02 28.37
C PHE A 21 -47.05 6.37 27.11
N THR A 22 -47.85 7.43 27.25
CA THR A 22 -49.24 7.57 26.78
C THR A 22 -49.40 8.32 25.45
N PHE A 23 -50.51 8.04 24.75
CA PHE A 23 -51.05 8.72 23.57
C PHE A 23 -51.31 10.23 23.80
N SER A 24 -51.06 11.06 22.78
CA SER A 24 -51.97 12.17 22.45
C SER A 24 -51.84 12.61 20.99
N LEU A 25 -52.98 12.51 20.31
CA LEU A 25 -53.28 12.98 18.96
C LEU A 25 -54.03 14.31 19.12
N LEU A 26 -53.66 15.37 18.39
CA LEU A 26 -54.60 16.47 18.14
C LEU A 26 -54.39 17.07 16.75
N LEU A 27 -55.47 17.09 16.00
CA LEU A 27 -55.69 17.60 14.64
C LEU A 27 -56.74 18.72 14.75
N THR A 28 -56.53 19.89 14.13
CA THR A 28 -57.50 20.89 13.60
C THR A 28 -56.84 22.28 13.56
N LEU A 29 -57.17 23.27 12.72
CA LEU A 29 -57.97 23.47 11.51
C LEU A 29 -57.58 24.88 10.99
N MET A 30 -57.74 25.12 9.69
CA MET A 30 -57.50 26.39 8.98
C MET A 30 -58.27 27.62 9.50
N LEU A 31 -57.71 28.81 9.24
CA LEU A 31 -58.47 30.05 9.02
C LEU A 31 -57.92 30.82 7.80
N PHE A 32 -58.81 31.11 6.83
CA PHE A 32 -58.65 32.06 5.73
C PHE A 32 -59.05 33.48 6.20
N ILE A 33 -58.51 34.58 5.63
CA ILE A 33 -59.06 35.53 4.58
C ILE A 33 -58.41 36.93 4.90
N PRO A 34 -58.29 38.00 4.04
CA PRO A 34 -58.44 38.18 2.58
C PRO A 34 -57.23 38.83 1.84
N LEU A 35 -57.35 38.82 0.50
CA LEU A 35 -56.63 39.59 -0.52
C LEU A 35 -56.54 41.12 -0.28
N HIS A 36 -55.42 41.71 -0.70
CA HIS A 36 -55.40 42.95 -1.50
C HIS A 36 -54.45 42.76 -2.69
N GLN A 37 -54.99 42.93 -3.91
CA GLN A 37 -54.23 42.98 -5.16
C GLN A 37 -53.61 44.36 -5.34
N THR A 38 -52.33 44.41 -5.71
CA THR A 38 -51.81 45.52 -6.52
C THR A 38 -50.82 45.00 -7.55
N SER A 39 -51.35 44.93 -8.79
CA SER A 39 -50.75 45.09 -10.11
C SER A 39 -49.23 45.21 -10.31
N ALA A 40 -48.77 44.36 -11.22
CA ALA A 40 -47.81 44.58 -12.32
C ALA A 40 -46.33 44.83 -12.01
N GLY A 41 -45.55 43.80 -12.33
CA GLY A 41 -44.13 43.85 -12.68
C GLY A 41 -43.72 42.48 -13.17
N GLU A 42 -43.73 42.25 -14.48
CA GLU A 42 -43.09 41.09 -15.09
C GLU A 42 -41.59 41.18 -14.83
N ASP A 43 -41.09 40.41 -13.86
CA ASP A 43 -39.68 40.06 -13.77
C ASP A 43 -39.55 38.58 -14.11
N LYS A 44 -39.01 38.31 -15.31
CA LYS A 44 -38.61 36.97 -15.72
C LYS A 44 -37.59 36.45 -14.69
N PRO A 45 -37.72 35.23 -14.16
CA PRO A 45 -36.64 34.66 -13.38
C PRO A 45 -35.41 34.53 -14.29
N GLN A 46 -34.39 35.34 -14.02
CA GLN A 46 -33.06 35.09 -14.54
C GLN A 46 -32.62 33.74 -13.99
N THR A 47 -32.50 32.76 -14.87
CA THR A 47 -31.87 31.48 -14.57
C THR A 47 -30.44 31.78 -14.10
N GLU A 48 -30.22 31.66 -12.81
CA GLU A 48 -28.89 31.63 -12.22
C GLU A 48 -28.11 30.52 -12.94
N PRO A 49 -26.91 30.78 -13.49
CA PRO A 49 -26.13 29.72 -14.11
C PRO A 49 -25.75 28.73 -13.01
N ASP A 50 -26.24 27.49 -13.13
CA ASP A 50 -25.78 26.34 -12.33
C ASP A 50 -24.30 26.10 -12.69
N LEU A 51 -23.41 26.88 -12.08
CA LEU A 51 -21.97 26.63 -12.06
C LEU A 51 -21.72 25.47 -11.09
N LYS A 52 -22.13 24.27 -11.49
CA LYS A 52 -21.51 23.04 -10.99
C LYS A 52 -20.20 22.82 -11.73
N THR A 53 -19.18 23.51 -11.26
CA THR A 53 -17.77 23.19 -11.49
C THR A 53 -17.23 22.62 -10.20
N GLU A 54 -16.56 21.48 -10.10
CA GLU A 54 -16.33 20.29 -10.94
C GLU A 54 -16.00 19.21 -9.90
N ALA A 55 -16.58 18.01 -9.96
CA ALA A 55 -15.93 16.86 -9.34
C ALA A 55 -15.10 16.17 -10.44
N LYS A 56 -14.01 16.81 -10.89
CA LYS A 56 -12.92 16.06 -11.50
C LYS A 56 -12.27 15.34 -10.34
N ASP A 57 -12.54 14.05 -10.17
CA ASP A 57 -11.57 13.18 -9.53
C ASP A 57 -10.45 13.03 -10.56
N PRO A 58 -9.37 13.84 -10.51
CA PRO A 58 -8.32 13.72 -11.49
C PRO A 58 -7.48 12.56 -10.98
N LEU A 59 -7.86 11.37 -11.43
CA LEU A 59 -7.10 10.14 -11.23
C LEU A 59 -5.60 10.47 -11.18
N ARG A 60 -4.95 10.08 -10.10
CA ARG A 60 -3.55 10.44 -9.87
C ARG A 60 -2.65 9.27 -10.19
N LEU A 61 -1.75 9.48 -11.14
CA LEU A 61 -0.65 8.56 -11.39
C LEU A 61 0.50 8.76 -10.39
N VAL A 62 1.12 7.66 -9.99
CA VAL A 62 2.29 7.60 -9.12
C VAL A 62 3.33 6.66 -9.72
N LEU A 63 3.94 7.09 -10.83
CA LEU A 63 5.09 6.41 -11.42
C LEU A 63 6.41 6.88 -10.80
N PRO A 64 7.38 5.97 -10.61
CA PRO A 64 8.75 6.37 -10.28
C PRO A 64 9.39 7.11 -11.47
N PRO A 65 10.37 8.00 -11.21
CA PRO A 65 11.10 8.69 -12.29
C PRO A 65 11.95 7.73 -13.15
N THR A 66 12.21 6.51 -12.67
CA THR A 66 12.92 5.47 -13.41
C THR A 66 12.37 4.11 -13.05
N ILE A 67 12.09 3.30 -14.06
CA ILE A 67 11.75 1.89 -13.96
C ILE A 67 13.01 1.12 -14.36
N TYR A 68 13.58 0.35 -13.44
CA TYR A 68 14.77 -0.45 -13.72
C TYR A 68 14.36 -1.84 -14.20
N ALA A 69 15.04 -2.34 -15.24
CA ALA A 69 14.91 -3.70 -15.75
C ALA A 69 16.30 -4.33 -15.93
N VAL A 70 16.38 -5.65 -15.86
CA VAL A 70 17.64 -6.41 -15.97
C VAL A 70 17.43 -7.55 -16.98
N PRO A 71 18.37 -7.81 -17.90
CA PRO A 71 18.26 -8.88 -18.87
C PRO A 71 17.85 -10.22 -18.25
N GLY A 72 16.88 -10.89 -18.87
CA GLY A 72 16.36 -12.19 -18.42
C GLY A 72 15.42 -12.16 -17.19
N ILE A 73 15.13 -10.98 -16.61
CA ILE A 73 14.14 -10.82 -15.54
C ILE A 73 12.91 -10.10 -16.07
N GLU A 74 11.73 -10.71 -15.93
CA GLU A 74 10.47 -10.04 -16.23
C GLU A 74 10.28 -8.84 -15.28
N THR A 75 10.09 -7.67 -15.87
CA THR A 75 9.77 -6.42 -15.17
C THR A 75 8.36 -6.00 -15.54
N SER A 76 7.54 -5.64 -14.56
CA SER A 76 6.15 -5.22 -14.79
C SER A 76 5.78 -3.95 -14.04
N VAL A 77 4.90 -3.18 -14.66
CA VAL A 77 4.20 -2.05 -14.04
C VAL A 77 2.72 -2.41 -13.99
N TYR A 78 2.24 -2.74 -12.79
CA TYR A 78 0.82 -3.01 -12.55
C TYR A 78 0.07 -1.70 -12.36
N PHE A 79 -1.03 -1.52 -13.08
CA PHE A 79 -1.76 -0.24 -13.10
C PHE A 79 -2.38 0.10 -11.75
N ASP A 80 -2.86 -0.91 -11.01
CA ASP A 80 -3.39 -0.77 -9.65
C ASP A 80 -2.35 -0.21 -8.66
N ASN A 81 -1.05 -0.43 -8.93
CA ASN A 81 0.02 0.04 -8.05
C ASN A 81 0.48 1.46 -8.37
N VAL A 82 0.13 1.98 -9.55
CA VAL A 82 0.60 3.29 -10.03
C VAL A 82 -0.54 4.25 -10.36
N SER A 83 -1.79 3.84 -10.12
CA SER A 83 -2.99 4.64 -10.30
C SER A 83 -3.78 4.69 -9.01
N LEU A 84 -3.92 5.89 -8.45
CA LEU A 84 -4.80 6.14 -7.31
C LEU A 84 -6.21 6.39 -7.85
N SER A 85 -6.99 5.31 -7.92
CA SER A 85 -8.38 5.33 -8.36
C SER A 85 -9.19 4.30 -7.59
N ILE A 86 -10.49 4.57 -7.38
CA ILE A 86 -11.38 3.63 -6.67
C ILE A 86 -11.57 2.35 -7.49
N ASN A 87 -11.74 2.49 -8.81
CA ASN A 87 -11.90 1.36 -9.72
C ASN A 87 -11.11 1.58 -11.02
N PRO A 88 -9.90 1.01 -11.15
CA PRO A 88 -9.07 1.16 -12.34
C PRO A 88 -9.69 0.53 -13.59
N ALA A 89 -10.62 -0.43 -13.44
CA ALA A 89 -11.30 -1.07 -14.56
C ALA A 89 -12.25 -0.12 -15.34
N ASN A 90 -12.52 1.07 -14.80
CA ASN A 90 -13.29 2.11 -15.51
C ASN A 90 -12.46 2.86 -16.55
N TYR A 91 -11.15 2.64 -16.60
CA TYR A 91 -10.22 3.38 -17.45
C TYR A 91 -9.48 2.47 -18.41
N VAL A 92 -8.99 3.06 -19.49
CA VAL A 92 -8.02 2.42 -20.38
C VAL A 92 -6.64 2.94 -20.03
N PHE A 93 -5.72 2.03 -19.73
CA PHE A 93 -4.31 2.33 -19.57
C PHE A 93 -3.59 2.12 -20.89
N ASP A 94 -2.86 3.15 -21.31
CA ASP A 94 -2.10 3.14 -22.54
C ASP A 94 -0.63 3.47 -22.24
N VAL A 95 0.27 2.65 -22.76
CA VAL A 95 1.70 2.76 -22.50
C VAL A 95 2.44 3.03 -23.79
N HIS A 96 3.01 4.23 -23.88
CA HIS A 96 3.94 4.59 -24.95
C HIS A 96 5.36 4.23 -24.54
N CYS A 97 5.80 3.03 -24.92
CA CYS A 97 7.18 2.59 -24.83
C CYS A 97 7.48 1.66 -26.02
N ASN A 98 8.64 1.79 -26.64
CA ASN A 98 9.06 0.90 -27.73
C ASN A 98 9.63 -0.45 -27.24
N ARG A 99 9.36 -0.79 -25.98
CA ARG A 99 9.75 -2.02 -25.29
C ARG A 99 8.56 -2.58 -24.54
N GLY A 100 8.58 -3.90 -24.33
CA GLY A 100 7.55 -4.61 -23.58
C GLY A 100 6.23 -4.75 -24.32
N HIS A 101 5.25 -5.25 -23.57
CA HIS A 101 3.90 -5.56 -24.04
C HIS A 101 2.89 -5.01 -23.03
N LEU A 102 1.84 -4.40 -23.56
CA LEU A 102 0.67 -4.00 -22.80
C LEU A 102 -0.25 -5.22 -22.61
N GLN A 103 -0.61 -5.49 -21.36
CA GLN A 103 -1.65 -6.44 -20.94
C GLN A 103 -2.76 -5.65 -20.24
N GLN A 104 -3.86 -6.31 -19.90
CA GLN A 104 -5.03 -5.64 -19.33
C GLN A 104 -4.72 -4.96 -17.99
N GLU A 105 -3.95 -5.62 -17.14
CA GLU A 105 -3.66 -5.22 -15.76
C GLU A 105 -2.25 -4.59 -15.60
N ARG A 106 -1.39 -4.73 -16.61
CA ARG A 106 0.01 -4.34 -16.52
C ARG A 106 0.66 -4.09 -17.87
N TRP A 107 1.74 -3.31 -17.86
CA TRP A 107 2.79 -3.43 -18.87
C TRP A 107 3.87 -4.39 -18.38
N THR A 108 4.40 -5.25 -19.26
CA THR A 108 5.44 -6.23 -18.91
C THR A 108 6.54 -6.31 -19.96
N TYR A 109 7.77 -6.58 -19.54
CA TYR A 109 8.95 -6.64 -20.40
C TYR A 109 10.05 -7.51 -19.80
N THR A 110 10.65 -8.37 -20.63
CA THR A 110 11.86 -9.14 -20.30
C THR A 110 12.95 -8.77 -21.30
N PRO A 111 13.94 -7.93 -20.92
CA PRO A 111 14.97 -7.47 -21.83
C PRO A 111 16.01 -8.56 -22.17
N ASP A 112 16.66 -8.39 -23.33
CA ASP A 112 17.91 -9.04 -23.70
C ASP A 112 19.14 -8.16 -23.34
N GLU A 113 20.33 -8.74 -23.26
CA GLU A 113 21.60 -8.01 -23.01
C GLU A 113 21.90 -6.94 -24.09
N LYS A 114 21.48 -7.15 -25.35
CA LYS A 114 21.65 -6.16 -26.43
C LYS A 114 20.77 -4.92 -26.26
N GLU A 115 19.81 -4.95 -25.34
CA GLU A 115 18.83 -3.90 -25.12
C GLU A 115 19.18 -3.00 -23.92
N ILE A 116 20.38 -3.17 -23.34
CA ILE A 116 20.90 -2.24 -22.32
C ILE A 116 20.84 -0.80 -22.84
N GLY A 117 20.24 0.09 -22.05
CA GLY A 117 20.02 1.48 -22.42
C GLY A 117 18.85 2.13 -21.71
N ASP A 118 18.57 3.36 -22.11
CA ASP A 118 17.46 4.18 -21.60
C ASP A 118 16.39 4.35 -22.68
N TYR A 119 15.13 4.17 -22.29
CA TYR A 119 13.96 4.28 -23.16
C TYR A 119 12.93 5.21 -22.53
N LYS A 120 12.25 6.00 -23.38
CA LYS A 120 11.10 6.79 -22.93
C LYS A 120 9.96 5.85 -22.58
N PHE A 121 9.31 6.12 -21.45
CA PHE A 121 8.11 5.44 -21.01
C PHE A 121 7.08 6.50 -20.62
N THR A 122 5.91 6.46 -21.23
CA THR A 122 4.78 7.33 -20.83
C THR A 122 3.57 6.44 -20.55
N LEU A 123 2.93 6.65 -19.41
CA LEU A 123 1.64 6.03 -19.08
C LEU A 123 0.55 7.08 -19.19
N ASN A 124 -0.43 6.80 -20.03
CA ASN A 124 -1.66 7.56 -20.17
C ASN A 124 -2.81 6.80 -19.54
N VAL A 125 -3.76 7.56 -18.99
CA VAL A 125 -5.06 7.04 -18.57
C VAL A 125 -6.14 7.76 -19.36
N ILE A 126 -6.98 6.95 -19.99
CA ILE A 126 -8.01 7.39 -20.93
C ILE A 126 -9.37 7.05 -20.33
N ASP A 127 -10.29 8.02 -20.35
CA ASP A 127 -11.66 7.86 -19.86
C ASP A 127 -12.63 7.29 -20.92
N GLN A 128 -13.90 7.15 -20.56
CA GLN A 128 -14.95 6.70 -21.48
C GLN A 128 -15.22 7.62 -22.68
N ASN A 129 -14.74 8.87 -22.63
CA ASN A 129 -14.89 9.85 -23.71
C ASN A 129 -13.68 9.82 -24.67
N ASN A 130 -12.75 8.88 -24.50
CA ASN A 130 -11.45 8.83 -25.18
C ASN A 130 -10.56 10.05 -24.89
N GLU A 131 -10.74 10.70 -23.75
CA GLU A 131 -9.89 11.80 -23.31
C GLU A 131 -8.76 11.30 -22.41
N ILE A 132 -7.54 11.79 -22.64
CA ILE A 132 -6.41 11.54 -21.72
C ILE A 132 -6.64 12.39 -20.48
N ILE A 133 -7.04 11.75 -19.38
CA ILE A 133 -7.32 12.41 -18.10
C ILE A 133 -6.11 12.47 -17.17
N ALA A 134 -5.12 11.59 -17.40
CA ALA A 134 -3.84 11.62 -16.71
C ALA A 134 -2.73 11.11 -17.63
N SER A 135 -1.54 11.72 -17.51
CA SER A 135 -0.34 11.27 -18.22
C SER A 135 0.88 11.49 -17.34
N GLN A 136 1.76 10.50 -17.26
CA GLN A 136 3.01 10.62 -16.52
C GLN A 136 4.16 9.92 -17.24
N ASP A 137 5.28 10.64 -17.32
CA ASP A 137 6.53 10.14 -17.90
C ASP A 137 7.39 9.42 -16.86
N SER A 138 8.09 8.40 -17.33
CA SER A 138 9.18 7.71 -16.64
C SER A 138 10.31 7.39 -17.64
N ARG A 139 11.41 6.89 -17.11
CA ARG A 139 12.51 6.32 -17.90
C ARG A 139 12.60 4.84 -17.62
N LEU A 140 12.40 4.01 -18.64
CA LEU A 140 12.77 2.60 -18.57
C LEU A 140 14.29 2.49 -18.77
N ARG A 141 15.00 2.01 -17.75
CA ARG A 141 16.45 1.82 -17.78
C ARG A 141 16.79 0.35 -17.67
N VAL A 142 17.27 -0.23 -18.77
CA VAL A 142 17.78 -1.60 -18.81
C VAL A 142 19.26 -1.55 -18.39
N VAL A 143 19.59 -2.18 -17.26
CA VAL A 143 20.95 -2.24 -16.73
C VAL A 143 21.58 -3.62 -16.96
N PRO A 144 22.90 -3.71 -17.17
CA PRO A 144 23.57 -4.99 -17.31
C PRO A 144 23.37 -5.88 -16.06
N THR A 145 23.37 -7.20 -16.25
CA THR A 145 23.35 -8.19 -15.14
C THR A 145 24.53 -8.06 -14.17
N ALA A 146 25.59 -7.37 -14.58
CA ALA A 146 26.78 -7.04 -13.79
C ALA A 146 26.71 -5.70 -13.05
N ALA A 147 25.57 -5.00 -13.12
CA ALA A 147 25.40 -3.73 -12.41
C ALA A 147 25.65 -3.90 -10.91
N GLY A 148 26.62 -3.15 -10.38
CA GLY A 148 26.95 -3.18 -8.96
C GLY A 148 27.78 -4.38 -8.49
N LYS A 149 28.34 -5.21 -9.38
CA LYS A 149 29.17 -6.38 -9.03
C LYS A 149 30.25 -6.10 -7.98
N ASP A 150 30.91 -4.94 -8.09
CA ASP A 150 32.02 -4.56 -7.21
C ASP A 150 31.56 -3.76 -5.98
N LYS A 151 30.24 -3.62 -5.79
CA LYS A 151 29.63 -2.88 -4.69
C LYS A 151 29.02 -3.87 -3.68
N PRO A 152 29.65 -4.08 -2.51
CA PRO A 152 28.95 -4.72 -1.41
C PRO A 152 27.81 -3.80 -0.96
N VAL A 153 26.63 -4.38 -0.76
CA VAL A 153 25.42 -3.65 -0.36
C VAL A 153 24.75 -4.41 0.78
N SER A 154 24.47 -3.71 1.87
CA SER A 154 23.75 -4.21 3.03
C SER A 154 22.29 -3.77 2.99
N ILE A 155 21.37 -4.70 3.23
CA ILE A 155 19.92 -4.44 3.23
C ILE A 155 19.31 -4.87 4.57
N LEU A 156 18.62 -3.96 5.23
CA LEU A 156 17.75 -4.26 6.36
C LEU A 156 16.31 -4.39 5.88
N MET A 157 15.73 -5.59 5.97
CA MET A 157 14.32 -5.82 5.62
C MET A 157 13.48 -5.89 6.88
N ILE A 158 12.55 -4.96 7.05
CA ILE A 158 11.63 -4.88 8.18
C ILE A 158 10.24 -5.24 7.69
N GLY A 159 9.50 -6.07 8.43
CA GLY A 159 8.11 -6.31 8.07
C GLY A 159 7.37 -7.29 8.96
N ASP A 160 6.23 -7.75 8.45
CA ASP A 160 5.29 -8.59 9.18
C ASP A 160 5.47 -10.10 8.89
N SER A 161 4.37 -10.87 8.89
CA SER A 161 4.31 -12.28 8.51
C SER A 161 4.91 -12.59 7.14
N LEU A 162 4.75 -11.71 6.15
CA LEU A 162 5.29 -11.95 4.81
C LEU A 162 6.82 -11.93 4.81
N THR A 163 7.40 -11.01 5.58
CA THR A 163 8.86 -10.97 5.83
C THR A 163 9.30 -12.10 6.74
N HIS A 164 8.52 -12.39 7.79
CA HIS A 164 8.78 -13.48 8.74
C HIS A 164 8.94 -14.84 8.04
N ASN A 165 8.18 -15.10 6.98
CA ASN A 165 8.28 -16.36 6.23
C ASN A 165 9.63 -16.51 5.48
N SER A 166 10.45 -15.46 5.40
CA SER A 166 11.76 -15.43 4.73
C SER A 166 11.73 -15.77 3.23
N ILE A 167 10.56 -15.86 2.58
CA ILE A 167 10.46 -16.23 1.16
C ILE A 167 11.04 -15.15 0.25
N TYR A 168 10.50 -13.93 0.30
CA TYR A 168 10.99 -12.86 -0.56
C TYR A 168 12.40 -12.36 -0.17
N PRO A 169 12.82 -12.30 1.12
CA PRO A 169 14.21 -12.00 1.46
C PRO A 169 15.20 -13.00 0.86
N ARG A 170 14.89 -14.31 0.95
CA ARG A 170 15.67 -15.35 0.28
C ARG A 170 15.73 -15.12 -1.23
N HIS A 171 14.60 -14.84 -1.86
CA HIS A 171 14.54 -14.61 -3.29
C HIS A 171 15.41 -13.42 -3.73
N VAL A 172 15.38 -12.30 -3.01
CA VAL A 172 16.24 -11.13 -3.27
C VAL A 172 17.71 -11.50 -3.18
N ARG A 173 18.11 -12.29 -2.17
CA ARG A 173 19.49 -12.79 -2.07
C ARG A 173 19.85 -13.72 -3.24
N GLN A 174 18.96 -14.64 -3.62
CA GLN A 174 19.18 -15.55 -4.74
C GLN A 174 19.36 -14.79 -6.06
N LEU A 175 18.57 -13.74 -6.31
CA LEU A 175 18.76 -12.87 -7.48
C LEU A 175 20.18 -12.28 -7.47
N SER A 176 20.63 -11.71 -6.36
CA SER A 176 21.99 -11.17 -6.23
C SER A 176 23.11 -12.20 -6.46
N GLN A 177 22.86 -13.48 -6.16
CA GLN A 177 23.83 -14.57 -6.38
C GLN A 177 23.80 -15.12 -7.81
N ASN A 178 22.61 -15.18 -8.41
CA ASN A 178 22.42 -15.69 -9.77
C ASN A 178 22.87 -14.68 -10.82
N PHE A 179 22.80 -13.39 -10.52
CA PHE A 179 23.34 -12.32 -11.33
C PHE A 179 24.74 -11.91 -10.83
N GLN A 180 25.49 -11.17 -11.63
CA GLN A 180 26.87 -10.81 -11.30
C GLN A 180 26.98 -9.77 -10.17
N GLY A 181 25.86 -9.22 -9.68
CA GLY A 181 25.87 -8.30 -8.53
C GLY A 181 24.52 -7.63 -8.25
N PRO A 182 24.45 -6.76 -7.23
CA PRO A 182 25.51 -6.45 -6.26
C PRO A 182 25.75 -7.59 -5.25
N LYS A 183 26.87 -7.56 -4.50
CA LYS A 183 27.11 -8.53 -3.42
C LYS A 183 26.25 -8.16 -2.20
N LEU A 184 25.09 -8.80 -2.07
CA LEU A 184 24.14 -8.49 -1.01
C LEU A 184 24.49 -9.15 0.33
N LYS A 185 24.40 -8.36 1.40
CA LYS A 185 24.37 -8.80 2.80
C LYS A 185 23.02 -8.43 3.39
N LEU A 186 22.15 -9.41 3.62
CA LEU A 186 20.94 -9.16 4.40
C LEU A 186 21.31 -9.07 5.88
N ILE A 187 20.84 -8.03 6.56
CA ILE A 187 21.13 -7.78 7.97
C ILE A 187 19.85 -7.85 8.81
N GLY A 188 20.00 -8.25 10.06
CA GLY A 188 18.87 -8.49 10.95
C GLY A 188 19.25 -9.37 12.13
N SER A 189 18.49 -9.23 13.20
CA SER A 189 18.57 -10.10 14.38
C SER A 189 17.64 -11.31 14.29
N HIS A 190 16.71 -11.32 13.33
CA HIS A 190 15.75 -12.40 13.14
C HIS A 190 16.06 -13.26 11.91
N ASN A 191 15.94 -14.58 12.09
CA ASN A 191 16.10 -15.59 11.05
C ASN A 191 15.35 -16.86 11.49
N PRO A 192 14.03 -16.92 11.28
CA PRO A 192 13.18 -17.96 11.86
C PRO A 192 13.50 -19.35 11.31
N ASN A 193 13.98 -19.41 10.07
CA ASN A 193 14.35 -20.66 9.39
C ASN A 193 15.82 -21.05 9.59
N LYS A 194 16.60 -20.24 10.32
CA LYS A 194 18.06 -20.43 10.55
C LYS A 194 18.85 -20.62 9.25
N GLU A 195 18.41 -19.95 8.18
CA GLU A 195 19.04 -20.03 6.87
C GLU A 195 20.18 -19.03 6.77
N ASP A 196 21.40 -19.50 6.45
CA ASP A 196 22.55 -18.61 6.35
C ASP A 196 22.30 -17.48 5.33
N GLY A 197 22.66 -16.25 5.70
CA GLY A 197 22.52 -15.06 4.85
C GLY A 197 21.08 -14.55 4.62
N VAL A 198 20.08 -15.04 5.34
CA VAL A 198 18.67 -14.59 5.22
C VAL A 198 18.18 -13.91 6.51
N GLN A 199 19.02 -13.04 7.08
CA GLN A 199 18.67 -12.24 8.24
C GLN A 199 17.72 -11.09 7.85
N HIS A 200 16.75 -10.79 8.71
CA HIS A 200 15.80 -9.70 8.54
C HIS A 200 15.21 -9.29 9.90
N GLU A 201 14.29 -8.32 9.91
CA GLU A 201 13.46 -7.90 11.05
C GLU A 201 11.99 -8.09 10.70
N GLY A 202 11.63 -9.35 10.41
CA GLY A 202 10.30 -9.75 9.96
C GLY A 202 9.57 -10.56 11.03
N TYR A 203 8.45 -10.06 11.53
CA TYR A 203 7.76 -10.65 12.67
C TYR A 203 6.26 -10.77 12.43
N GLY A 204 5.74 -12.00 12.49
CA GLY A 204 4.32 -12.28 12.26
C GLY A 204 3.38 -11.50 13.19
N GLY A 205 2.40 -10.79 12.64
CA GLY A 205 1.43 -10.02 13.42
C GLY A 205 1.97 -8.72 14.01
N TRP A 206 3.17 -8.28 13.63
CA TRP A 206 3.71 -7.00 14.10
C TRP A 206 3.20 -5.83 13.25
N THR A 207 3.01 -4.70 13.92
CA THR A 207 2.55 -3.42 13.37
C THR A 207 3.67 -2.39 13.42
N ALA A 208 3.56 -1.29 12.67
CA ALA A 208 4.52 -0.19 12.72
C ALA A 208 4.63 0.41 14.13
N VAL A 209 3.48 0.60 14.79
CA VAL A 209 3.43 1.11 16.18
C VAL A 209 4.16 0.16 17.13
N ARG A 210 4.03 -1.16 16.94
CA ARG A 210 4.73 -2.13 17.77
C ARG A 210 6.25 -2.01 17.63
N PHE A 211 6.78 -1.88 16.41
CA PHE A 211 8.20 -1.61 16.21
C PHE A 211 8.65 -0.31 16.88
N ALA A 212 7.81 0.73 16.89
CA ALA A 212 8.16 2.02 17.46
C ALA A 212 8.08 2.09 18.99
N THR A 213 7.25 1.25 19.63
CA THR A 213 6.86 1.47 21.04
C THR A 213 7.03 0.24 21.96
N HIS A 214 7.05 -0.97 21.41
CA HIS A 214 7.03 -2.18 22.24
C HIS A 214 8.42 -2.53 22.74
N PHE A 215 8.79 -2.03 23.91
CA PHE A 215 10.02 -2.41 24.57
C PHE A 215 9.84 -3.65 25.46
N ASN A 216 10.84 -4.52 25.43
CA ASN A 216 11.03 -5.64 26.33
C ASN A 216 12.54 -5.90 26.39
N ASP A 217 13.08 -6.21 27.57
CA ASP A 217 14.52 -6.47 27.78
C ASP A 217 15.06 -7.57 26.87
N ASN A 218 14.20 -8.50 26.43
CA ASN A 218 14.55 -9.49 25.42
C ASN A 218 13.96 -9.14 24.04
N ALA A 219 14.78 -8.59 23.15
CA ALA A 219 14.41 -8.30 21.76
C ALA A 219 14.86 -9.38 20.75
N ARG A 220 15.52 -10.46 21.20
CA ARG A 220 16.34 -11.32 20.31
C ARG A 220 16.05 -12.81 20.44
N GLN A 221 15.75 -13.26 21.64
CA GLN A 221 15.65 -14.67 21.99
C GLN A 221 14.20 -15.08 22.26
N GLY A 222 13.94 -16.38 22.33
CA GLY A 222 12.60 -16.90 22.62
C GLY A 222 11.60 -16.71 21.48
N HIS A 223 10.31 -16.83 21.76
CA HIS A 223 9.27 -16.73 20.75
C HIS A 223 9.12 -15.28 20.26
N TYR A 224 9.07 -15.08 18.96
CA TYR A 224 9.14 -13.72 18.39
C TYR A 224 7.97 -12.80 18.78
N ARG A 225 6.81 -13.36 19.14
CA ARG A 225 5.66 -12.57 19.63
C ARG A 225 5.86 -11.99 21.03
N GLU A 226 6.81 -12.51 21.79
CA GLU A 226 7.12 -12.07 23.15
C GLU A 226 8.29 -11.08 23.20
N ARG A 227 9.00 -10.93 22.07
CA ARG A 227 10.17 -10.07 21.96
C ARG A 227 9.80 -8.61 21.91
N GLY A 228 10.70 -7.79 22.45
CA GLY A 228 10.70 -6.34 22.27
C GLY A 228 11.15 -5.94 20.88
N SER A 229 10.85 -4.71 20.49
CA SER A 229 11.33 -4.11 19.26
C SER A 229 12.84 -4.19 19.18
N PRO A 230 13.38 -4.58 18.01
CA PRO A 230 14.82 -4.67 17.83
C PRO A 230 15.54 -3.31 17.85
N PHE A 231 14.80 -2.21 17.77
CA PHE A 231 15.40 -0.89 17.67
C PHE A 231 15.34 -0.10 18.99
N LEU A 232 14.61 -0.61 19.98
CA LEU A 232 14.45 0.02 21.28
C LEU A 232 15.40 -0.59 22.31
N TYR A 233 16.17 0.27 22.97
CA TYR A 233 17.12 -0.10 24.01
C TYR A 233 16.83 0.73 25.25
N ALA A 234 17.10 0.18 26.44
CA ALA A 234 17.07 0.95 27.68
C ALA A 234 18.21 1.98 27.68
N ASP A 235 17.89 3.23 28.03
CA ASP A 235 18.88 4.26 28.34
C ASP A 235 19.45 4.10 29.76
N GLU A 236 20.24 5.07 30.22
CA GLU A 236 20.87 5.06 31.54
C GLU A 236 19.85 5.01 32.70
N ASP A 237 18.65 5.52 32.49
CA ASP A 237 17.54 5.50 33.45
C ASP A 237 16.63 4.27 33.30
N GLY A 238 16.97 3.34 32.41
CA GLY A 238 16.16 2.16 32.10
C GLY A 238 14.97 2.43 31.17
N LYS A 239 14.85 3.64 30.60
CA LYS A 239 13.72 3.99 29.73
C LYS A 239 13.98 3.55 28.29
N PRO A 240 12.97 3.04 27.59
CA PRO A 240 13.14 2.63 26.20
C PRO A 240 13.36 3.82 25.28
N LYS A 241 14.41 3.72 24.46
CA LYS A 241 14.78 4.72 23.46
C LYS A 241 15.20 4.04 22.17
N LEU A 242 14.80 4.63 21.04
CA LEU A 242 15.33 4.23 19.74
C LEU A 242 16.85 4.47 19.70
N ASP A 243 17.61 3.42 19.49
CA ASP A 243 19.08 3.48 19.30
C ASP A 243 19.48 2.67 18.07
N PHE A 244 19.13 3.21 16.90
CA PHE A 244 19.52 2.64 15.63
C PHE A 244 21.04 2.58 15.40
N PRO A 245 21.86 3.56 15.85
CA PRO A 245 23.32 3.43 15.82
C PRO A 245 23.83 2.20 16.57
N ARG A 246 23.29 1.89 17.76
CA ARG A 246 23.63 0.66 18.49
C ARG A 246 23.20 -0.58 17.71
N TYR A 247 22.00 -0.60 17.17
CA TYR A 247 21.54 -1.70 16.31
C TYR A 247 22.51 -1.95 15.13
N CYS A 248 22.95 -0.89 14.44
CA CYS A 248 23.91 -1.00 13.35
C CYS A 248 25.29 -1.52 13.82
N LYS A 249 25.73 -1.19 15.03
CA LYS A 249 26.94 -1.79 15.64
C LYS A 249 26.79 -3.29 15.84
N GLU A 250 25.62 -3.74 16.28
CA GLU A 250 25.34 -5.14 16.56
C GLU A 250 25.17 -5.97 15.27
N PHE A 251 24.51 -5.42 14.24
CA PHE A 251 24.07 -6.21 13.08
C PHE A 251 24.70 -5.81 11.74
N ASN A 252 25.50 -4.75 11.69
CA ASN A 252 26.15 -4.30 10.46
C ASN A 252 27.50 -3.61 10.67
N ASP A 253 28.31 -4.10 11.61
CA ASP A 253 29.69 -3.66 11.81
C ASP A 253 29.82 -2.14 12.08
N GLY A 254 28.78 -1.56 12.70
CA GLY A 254 28.70 -0.12 13.00
C GLY A 254 28.24 0.76 11.84
N LYS A 255 28.00 0.19 10.65
CA LYS A 255 27.57 0.92 9.46
C LYS A 255 26.05 0.93 9.35
N ALA A 256 25.49 2.06 8.94
CA ALA A 256 24.10 2.09 8.51
C ALA A 256 23.91 1.14 7.32
N PRO A 257 22.75 0.47 7.18
CA PRO A 257 22.45 -0.28 5.97
C PRO A 257 22.40 0.65 4.77
N ASP A 258 22.83 0.14 3.61
CA ASP A 258 22.75 0.88 2.34
C ASP A 258 21.29 1.03 1.87
N LEU A 259 20.44 0.07 2.25
CA LEU A 259 19.01 0.10 1.99
C LEU A 259 18.21 -0.43 3.18
N VAL A 260 17.09 0.23 3.48
CA VAL A 260 16.06 -0.30 4.38
C VAL A 260 14.78 -0.49 3.58
N THR A 261 14.17 -1.67 3.67
CA THR A 261 12.82 -1.90 3.18
C THR A 261 11.89 -2.12 4.35
N ILE A 262 10.69 -1.53 4.29
CA ILE A 262 9.66 -1.67 5.32
C ILE A 262 8.41 -2.19 4.62
N PHE A 263 7.98 -3.39 4.97
CA PHE A 263 6.73 -3.98 4.50
C PHE A 263 5.82 -4.27 5.70
N LEU A 264 5.07 -3.24 6.09
CA LEU A 264 4.10 -3.22 7.18
C LEU A 264 2.80 -2.59 6.68
N GLY A 265 1.74 -2.61 7.49
CA GLY A 265 0.42 -2.13 7.10
C GLY A 265 -0.68 -3.18 7.24
N PRO A 266 -0.52 -4.44 6.77
CA PRO A 266 -1.59 -5.43 6.83
C PRO A 266 -2.15 -5.63 8.25
N ASN A 267 -1.28 -5.82 9.25
CA ASN A 267 -1.72 -5.97 10.64
C ASN A 267 -2.19 -4.66 11.27
N ASP A 268 -1.74 -3.51 10.75
CA ASP A 268 -2.13 -2.19 11.23
C ASP A 268 -3.59 -1.89 10.90
N VAL A 269 -4.08 -2.38 9.75
CA VAL A 269 -5.48 -2.21 9.31
C VAL A 269 -6.38 -3.42 9.59
N TYR A 270 -5.81 -4.59 9.91
CA TYR A 270 -6.57 -5.83 10.11
C TYR A 270 -7.66 -5.71 11.19
N SER A 271 -7.41 -4.92 12.23
CA SER A 271 -8.36 -4.67 13.32
C SER A 271 -9.06 -3.31 13.22
N ALA A 272 -9.00 -2.66 12.06
CA ALA A 272 -9.69 -1.39 11.84
C ALA A 272 -11.22 -1.61 11.82
N THR A 273 -11.96 -0.65 12.38
CA THR A 273 -13.43 -0.72 12.57
C THR A 273 -14.13 0.55 12.10
N ASP A 274 -13.40 1.45 11.44
CA ASP A 274 -13.92 2.67 10.85
C ASP A 274 -14.89 2.41 9.68
#